data_AF-A0A4V6RFE2-F1
#
_entry.id   AF-A0A4V6RFE2-F1
#
_cell.length_a   1.000
_cell.length_b   1.000
_cell.length_c   1.000
_cell.angle_alpha   90.00
_cell.angle_beta   90.00
_cell.angle_gamma   90.00
#
_symmetry.space_group_name_H-M   'P 1'
#
loop_
_entity.id
_entity.type
_entity.pdbx_description
1 polymer ?
#
loop_
_entity_poly.entity_id
_entity_poly.type
_entity_poly.pdbx_seq_one_letter_code
_entity_poly.pdbx_strand_id
1 'polypeptide(L)'
;MVEKDYMMRLIHEMVRTIAMLIFHKDQGTEEELIFLEGISRDFYHRLCHVADEGKINEAENMLYESLEENDWDREGNMEKLELALAFYDYLNAKENDFLEAHNYSREEIEDGIQSVMKLYGYGELAETLLENR
;
A
#
# COMPACT_ATOMS: atom_id res chain seq x y z
N MET A 1 -19.08 6.76 -10.08
CA MET A 1 -18.57 7.99 -9.45
C MET A 1 -18.70 7.87 -7.93
N VAL A 2 -19.89 8.00 -7.33
CA VAL A 2 -20.06 8.01 -5.86
C VAL A 2 -19.53 6.75 -5.13
N GLU A 3 -19.80 5.55 -5.66
CA GLU A 3 -19.35 4.28 -5.04
C GLU A 3 -17.83 4.09 -5.12
N LYS A 4 -17.21 4.51 -6.23
CA LYS A 4 -15.75 4.42 -6.41
C LYS A 4 -15.02 5.42 -5.50
N ASP A 5 -15.57 6.63 -5.32
CA ASP A 5 -15.03 7.62 -4.39
C ASP A 5 -15.20 7.19 -2.92
N TYR A 6 -16.25 6.42 -2.63
CA TYR A 6 -16.44 5.79 -1.32
C TYR A 6 -15.38 4.72 -1.06
N MET A 7 -15.15 3.81 -2.01
CA MET A 7 -14.11 2.78 -1.91
C MET A 7 -12.71 3.38 -1.73
N MET A 8 -12.38 4.42 -2.49
CA MET A 8 -11.11 5.14 -2.33
C MET A 8 -10.92 5.66 -0.90
N ARG A 9 -11.92 6.35 -0.33
CA ARG A 9 -11.84 6.85 1.04
C ARG A 9 -11.73 5.72 2.06
N LEU A 10 -12.47 4.62 1.85
CA LEU A 10 -12.44 3.48 2.76
C LEU A 10 -11.06 2.82 2.80
N ILE A 11 -10.46 2.58 1.62
CA ILE A 11 -9.11 2.01 1.52
C ILE A 11 -8.08 2.93 2.18
N HIS A 12 -8.17 4.24 1.94
CA HIS A 12 -7.26 5.21 2.55
C HIS A 12 -7.34 5.20 4.09
N GLU A 13 -8.54 5.30 4.65
CA GLU A 13 -8.73 5.29 6.12
C GLU A 13 -8.31 3.96 6.75
N MET A 14 -8.48 2.85 6.03
CA MET A 14 -7.97 1.55 6.46
C MET A 14 -6.44 1.55 6.53
N VAL A 15 -5.75 1.93 5.45
CA VAL A 15 -4.27 1.96 5.43
C VAL A 15 -3.76 2.85 6.56
N ARG A 16 -4.39 4.02 6.75
CA ARG A 16 -4.09 4.93 7.86
C ARG A 16 -4.26 4.27 9.23
N THR A 17 -5.36 3.54 9.43
CA THR A 17 -5.64 2.83 10.69
C THR A 17 -4.60 1.75 10.97
N ILE A 18 -4.25 0.94 9.95
CA ILE A 18 -3.21 -0.07 10.03
C ILE A 18 -1.87 0.57 10.43
N ALA A 19 -1.50 1.66 9.76
CA ALA A 19 -0.24 2.35 10.02
C ALA A 19 -0.15 2.88 11.46
N MET A 20 -1.23 3.46 11.98
CA MET A 20 -1.28 3.93 13.39
C MET A 20 -1.14 2.77 14.39
N LEU A 21 -1.79 1.63 14.12
CA LEU A 21 -1.76 0.47 15.01
C LEU A 21 -0.40 -0.24 15.02
N ILE A 22 0.23 -0.39 13.86
CA ILE A 22 1.46 -1.19 13.70
C ILE A 22 2.72 -0.35 13.97
N PHE A 23 2.79 0.87 13.42
CA PHE A 23 4.01 1.68 13.50
C PHE A 23 4.03 2.62 14.70
N HIS A 24 2.90 2.81 15.39
CA HIS A 24 2.76 3.71 16.54
C HIS A 24 3.20 5.15 16.26
N LYS A 25 3.22 5.56 14.99
CA LYS A 25 3.56 6.92 14.57
C LYS A 25 2.27 7.74 14.52
N ASP A 26 2.18 8.77 15.37
CA ASP A 26 1.03 9.69 15.39
C ASP A 26 1.09 10.53 14.10
N GLN A 27 0.16 10.26 13.19
CA GLN A 27 0.06 10.97 11.92
C GLN A 27 -0.41 12.39 12.22
N GLY A 28 0.56 13.31 12.36
CA GLY A 28 0.30 14.73 12.34
C GLY A 28 -0.55 15.09 11.12
N THR A 29 -1.42 16.08 11.29
CA THR A 29 -2.35 16.59 10.29
C THR A 29 -1.63 17.08 9.03
N GLU A 30 -1.23 16.19 8.11
CA GLU A 30 -1.05 16.44 6.67
C GLU A 30 -0.56 15.15 6.00
N GLU A 31 -1.48 14.56 5.22
CA GLU A 31 -1.29 13.81 3.97
C GLU A 31 0.16 13.50 3.57
N GLU A 32 0.74 12.44 4.14
CA GLU A 32 1.53 11.44 3.42
C GLU A 32 1.85 10.29 4.37
N LEU A 33 1.44 9.08 4.02
CA LEU A 33 1.73 7.84 4.76
C LEU A 33 3.22 7.44 4.75
N ILE A 34 4.15 8.38 4.53
CA ILE A 34 5.53 8.08 4.17
C ILE A 34 6.48 8.56 5.28
N PHE A 35 6.75 7.68 6.24
CA PHE A 35 7.89 7.83 7.15
C PHE A 35 9.15 7.13 6.62
N LEU A 36 9.21 6.87 5.30
CA LEU A 36 10.33 6.22 4.65
C LEU A 36 11.56 7.14 4.62
N GLU A 37 12.70 6.58 4.99
CA GLU A 37 14.02 7.23 4.90
C GLU A 37 14.97 6.43 4.00
N GLY A 38 16.01 7.10 3.48
CA GLY A 38 17.09 6.45 2.73
C GLY A 38 16.63 5.60 1.54
N ILE A 39 17.11 4.35 1.49
CA ILE A 39 16.89 3.42 0.36
C ILE A 39 15.42 3.12 0.14
N SER A 40 14.62 3.01 1.21
CA SER A 40 13.19 2.73 1.15
C SER A 40 12.42 3.85 0.45
N ARG A 41 12.82 5.12 0.65
CA ARG A 41 12.22 6.28 -0.05
C ARG A 41 12.56 6.27 -1.54
N ASP A 42 13.81 6.01 -1.90
CA ASP A 42 14.23 5.96 -3.31
C ASP A 42 13.54 4.83 -4.08
N PHE A 43 13.37 3.67 -3.43
CA PHE A 43 12.65 2.54 -4.01
C PHE A 43 11.16 2.84 -4.17
N TYR A 44 10.52 3.43 -3.15
CA TYR A 44 9.13 3.88 -3.23
C TYR A 44 8.89 4.83 -4.42
N HIS A 45 9.72 5.87 -4.58
CA HIS A 45 9.58 6.79 -5.72
C HIS A 45 9.75 6.10 -7.07
N ARG A 46 10.59 5.07 -7.13
CA ARG A 46 10.73 4.25 -8.34
C ARG A 46 9.46 3.45 -8.64
N LEU A 47 8.83 2.85 -7.63
CA LEU A 47 7.55 2.15 -7.79
C LEU A 47 6.46 3.11 -8.31
N CYS A 48 6.33 4.28 -7.68
CA CYS A 48 5.39 5.32 -8.11
C CYS A 48 5.65 5.75 -9.56
N HIS A 49 6.91 5.93 -9.94
CA HIS A 49 7.27 6.31 -11.30
C HIS A 49 6.88 5.24 -12.33
N VAL A 50 7.15 3.97 -12.06
CA VAL A 50 6.77 2.86 -12.96
C VAL A 50 5.24 2.75 -13.05
N ALA A 51 4.53 2.93 -11.94
CA ALA A 51 3.06 2.98 -11.93
C ALA A 51 2.52 4.15 -12.77
N ASP A 52 3.13 5.34 -12.69
CA ASP A 52 2.75 6.53 -13.47
C ASP A 52 2.96 6.36 -14.98
N GLU A 53 3.91 5.53 -15.38
CA GLU A 53 4.09 5.12 -16.79
C GLU A 53 3.00 4.14 -17.27
N GLY A 54 2.02 3.80 -16.41
CA GLY A 54 0.95 2.87 -16.72
C GLY A 54 1.31 1.40 -16.52
N LYS A 55 2.50 1.12 -15.95
CA LYS A 55 3.01 -0.24 -15.75
C LYS A 55 2.75 -0.70 -14.31
N ILE A 56 1.50 -0.63 -13.87
CA ILE A 56 1.11 -0.89 -12.46
C ILE A 56 1.51 -2.31 -12.04
N ASN A 57 1.21 -3.31 -12.87
CA ASN A 57 1.59 -4.70 -12.60
C ASN A 57 3.11 -4.91 -12.53
N GLU A 58 3.90 -4.16 -13.32
CA GLU A 58 5.37 -4.24 -13.22
C GLU A 58 5.86 -3.63 -11.92
N ALA A 59 5.29 -2.50 -11.49
CA ALA A 59 5.60 -1.91 -10.19
C ALA A 59 5.22 -2.86 -9.04
N GLU A 60 4.07 -3.52 -9.11
CA GLU A 60 3.67 -4.52 -8.10
C GLU A 60 4.62 -5.72 -8.08
N ASN A 61 5.03 -6.25 -9.24
CA ASN A 61 6.03 -7.32 -9.29
C ASN A 61 7.35 -6.89 -8.63
N MET A 62 7.83 -5.67 -8.91
CA MET A 62 9.03 -5.12 -8.26
C MET A 62 8.86 -5.02 -6.74
N LEU A 63 7.69 -4.60 -6.27
CA LEU A 63 7.37 -4.57 -4.84
C LEU A 63 7.53 -5.98 -4.25
N TYR A 64 6.84 -6.99 -4.79
CA TYR A 64 6.90 -8.35 -4.28
C TYR A 64 8.31 -8.96 -4.33
N GLU A 65 9.08 -8.72 -5.39
CA GLU A 65 10.50 -9.11 -5.45
C GLU A 65 11.27 -8.56 -4.24
N SER A 66 11.05 -7.29 -3.88
CA SER A 66 11.69 -6.68 -2.71
C SER A 66 11.19 -7.24 -1.37
N LEU A 67 9.92 -7.66 -1.28
CA LEU A 67 9.34 -8.28 -0.09
C LEU A 67 9.89 -9.70 0.13
N GLU A 68 10.16 -10.42 -0.95
CA GLU A 68 10.76 -11.77 -0.93
C GLU A 68 12.26 -11.77 -0.64
N GLU A 69 12.95 -10.64 -0.82
CA GLU A 69 14.36 -10.50 -0.44
C GLU A 69 14.53 -10.67 1.08
N ASN A 70 15.11 -11.81 1.46
CA ASN A 70 15.21 -12.32 2.82
C ASN A 70 16.32 -11.61 3.64
N ASP A 71 16.10 -10.36 4.01
CA ASP A 71 16.90 -9.73 5.06
C ASP A 71 16.19 -9.92 6.41
N TRP A 72 16.64 -10.94 7.15
CA TRP A 72 16.05 -11.45 8.39
C TRP A 72 16.35 -10.59 9.62
N ASP A 73 16.32 -9.26 9.49
CA ASP A 73 16.20 -8.37 10.64
C ASP A 73 14.76 -7.86 10.76
N ARG A 74 14.30 -7.67 12.00
CA ARG A 74 12.89 -7.39 12.29
C ARG A 74 12.50 -5.94 11.98
N GLU A 75 13.48 -5.05 11.86
CA GLU A 75 13.30 -3.59 11.71
C GLU A 75 13.19 -3.22 10.22
N GLY A 76 14.11 -3.71 9.39
CA GLY A 76 14.03 -3.65 7.93
C GLY A 76 12.84 -4.42 7.36
N ASN A 77 12.31 -5.42 8.08
CA ASN A 77 11.06 -6.06 7.70
C ASN A 77 9.87 -5.07 7.82
N MET A 78 9.75 -4.35 8.95
CA MET A 78 8.62 -3.43 9.13
C MET A 78 8.67 -2.22 8.18
N GLU A 79 9.85 -1.75 7.80
CA GLU A 79 10.00 -0.71 6.76
C GLU A 79 9.47 -1.16 5.40
N LYS A 80 9.66 -2.43 5.03
CA LYS A 80 9.12 -3.00 3.79
C LYS A 80 7.59 -3.05 3.80
N LEU A 81 6.98 -3.41 4.94
CA LEU A 81 5.52 -3.34 5.11
C LEU A 81 5.01 -1.90 5.01
N GLU A 82 5.70 -0.95 5.64
CA GLU A 82 5.34 0.48 5.56
C GLU A 82 5.37 0.97 4.10
N LEU A 83 6.41 0.61 3.36
CA LEU A 83 6.57 0.95 1.95
C LEU A 83 5.45 0.34 1.08
N ALA A 84 5.11 -0.93 1.29
CA ALA A 84 4.02 -1.59 0.58
C ALA A 84 2.69 -0.89 0.80
N LEU A 85 2.36 -0.57 2.06
CA LEU A 85 1.13 0.13 2.43
C LEU A 85 1.09 1.55 1.82
N ALA A 86 2.21 2.28 1.84
CA ALA A 86 2.32 3.58 1.19
C ALA A 86 2.15 3.50 -0.34
N PHE A 87 2.67 2.45 -0.97
CA PHE A 87 2.51 2.22 -2.41
C PHE A 87 1.05 1.93 -2.79
N TYR A 88 0.36 1.09 -2.03
CA TYR A 88 -1.06 0.82 -2.29
C TYR A 88 -1.95 2.04 -2.02
N ASP A 89 -1.64 2.86 -1.01
CA ASP A 89 -2.35 4.13 -0.80
C ASP A 89 -2.10 5.13 -1.95
N TYR A 90 -0.88 5.14 -2.50
CA TYR A 90 -0.56 5.91 -3.70
C TYR A 90 -1.38 5.48 -4.93
N LEU A 91 -1.47 4.17 -5.18
CA LEU A 91 -2.33 3.64 -6.25
C LEU A 91 -3.81 3.96 -5.99
N ASN A 92 -4.23 3.94 -4.72
CA ASN A 92 -5.59 4.29 -4.33
C ASN A 92 -5.94 5.75 -4.64
N ALA A 93 -4.97 6.67 -4.61
CA ALA A 93 -5.17 8.06 -5.01
C ALA A 93 -5.29 8.28 -6.53
N LYS A 94 -4.97 7.28 -7.37
CA LYS A 94 -5.13 7.39 -8.83
C LYS A 94 -6.59 7.43 -9.25
N GLU A 95 -6.87 8.08 -10.37
CA GLU A 95 -8.21 8.09 -10.96
C GLU A 95 -8.64 6.68 -11.40
N ASN A 96 -9.94 6.37 -11.28
CA ASN A 96 -10.44 5.04 -11.66
C ASN A 96 -10.22 4.77 -13.16
N ASP A 97 -10.42 5.78 -14.01
CA ASP A 97 -10.21 5.66 -15.46
C ASP A 97 -8.75 5.34 -15.78
N PHE A 98 -7.80 5.83 -14.97
CA PHE A 98 -6.38 5.50 -15.11
C PHE A 98 -6.11 4.05 -14.74
N LEU A 99 -6.66 3.57 -13.61
CA LEU A 99 -6.49 2.17 -13.20
C LEU A 99 -7.08 1.21 -14.25
N GLU A 100 -8.32 1.47 -14.69
CA GLU A 100 -9.02 0.64 -15.67
C GLU A 100 -8.29 0.60 -17.01
N ALA A 101 -7.77 1.75 -17.49
CA ALA A 101 -6.99 1.82 -18.72
C ALA A 101 -5.71 0.98 -18.68
N HIS A 102 -5.19 0.69 -17.49
CA HIS A 102 -3.98 -0.11 -17.28
C HIS A 102 -4.29 -1.50 -16.69
N ASN A 103 -5.53 -1.98 -16.84
CA ASN A 103 -6.01 -3.28 -16.33
C ASN A 103 -5.76 -3.46 -14.83
N TYR A 104 -6.07 -2.44 -14.05
CA TYR A 104 -5.99 -2.46 -12.60
C TYR A 104 -7.30 -1.94 -11.98
N SER A 105 -7.53 -2.23 -10.70
CA SER A 105 -8.78 -1.95 -10.01
C SER A 105 -8.61 -1.62 -8.53
N ARG A 106 -9.69 -1.15 -7.89
CA ARG A 106 -9.73 -0.95 -6.43
C ARG A 106 -9.69 -2.27 -5.67
N GLU A 107 -10.27 -3.30 -6.25
CA GLU A 107 -10.29 -4.66 -5.70
C GLU A 107 -8.87 -5.23 -5.67
N GLU A 108 -8.08 -5.04 -6.74
CA GLU A 108 -6.66 -5.44 -6.76
C GLU A 108 -5.80 -4.68 -5.72
N ILE A 109 -6.09 -3.40 -5.49
CA ILE A 109 -5.42 -2.63 -4.41
C ILE A 109 -5.73 -3.26 -3.04
N GLU A 110 -6.99 -3.61 -2.79
CA GLU A 110 -7.41 -4.24 -1.54
C GLU A 110 -6.81 -5.62 -1.34
N ASP A 111 -6.83 -6.46 -2.39
CA ASP A 111 -6.22 -7.78 -2.40
C ASP A 111 -4.70 -7.69 -2.15
N GLY A 112 -4.04 -6.69 -2.73
CA GLY A 112 -2.64 -6.37 -2.50
C GLY A 112 -2.36 -6.03 -1.04
N ILE A 113 -3.15 -5.14 -0.44
CA ILE A 113 -3.04 -4.78 0.98
C ILE A 113 -3.25 -6.01 1.87
N GLN A 114 -4.28 -6.82 1.63
CA GLN A 114 -4.53 -8.02 2.43
C GLN A 114 -3.36 -9.02 2.31
N SER A 115 -2.82 -9.19 1.10
CA SER A 115 -1.72 -10.10 0.82
C SER A 115 -0.44 -9.69 1.55
N VAL A 116 -0.05 -8.41 1.50
CA VAL A 116 1.14 -7.94 2.24
C VAL A 116 0.89 -7.99 3.75
N MET A 117 -0.29 -7.62 4.24
CA MET A 117 -0.60 -7.74 5.67
C MET A 117 -0.48 -9.19 6.16
N LYS A 118 -0.96 -10.15 5.37
CA LYS A 118 -0.84 -11.58 5.68
C LYS A 118 0.61 -12.06 5.65
N LEU A 119 1.40 -11.65 4.67
CA LEU A 119 2.82 -11.98 4.56
C LEU A 119 3.60 -11.58 5.83
N TYR A 120 3.18 -10.49 6.46
CA TYR A 120 3.79 -9.93 7.67
C TYR A 120 3.15 -10.39 8.98
N GLY A 121 2.17 -11.30 8.93
CA GLY A 121 1.51 -11.87 10.11
C GLY A 121 0.34 -11.03 10.66
N TYR A 122 -0.12 -10.04 9.91
CA TYR A 122 -1.26 -9.16 10.25
C TYR A 122 -2.52 -9.48 9.44
N GLY A 123 -2.60 -10.66 8.82
CA GLY A 123 -3.74 -11.06 7.99
C GLY A 123 -5.09 -10.95 8.71
N GLU A 124 -5.18 -11.42 9.96
CA GLU A 124 -6.42 -11.34 10.76
C GLU A 124 -6.84 -9.89 11.07
N LEU A 125 -5.87 -8.99 11.25
CA LEU A 125 -6.14 -7.56 11.44
C LEU A 125 -6.69 -6.94 10.17
N ALA A 126 -6.09 -7.26 9.02
CA ALA A 126 -6.59 -6.81 7.72
C ALA A 126 -8.00 -7.34 7.46
N GLU A 127 -8.24 -8.64 7.64
CA GLU A 127 -9.57 -9.26 7.52
C GLU A 127 -10.59 -8.56 8.43
N THR A 128 -10.25 -8.30 9.70
CA THR A 128 -11.18 -7.59 10.61
C THR A 128 -11.54 -6.19 10.12
N LEU A 129 -10.60 -5.46 9.52
CA LEU A 129 -10.84 -4.11 8.99
C LEU A 129 -11.54 -4.14 7.63
N LEU A 130 -11.35 -5.21 6.85
CA LEU A 130 -11.88 -5.41 5.50
C LEU A 130 -13.25 -6.08 5.48
N GLU A 131 -13.55 -7.00 6.39
CA GLU A 131 -14.79 -7.79 6.43
C GLU A 131 -15.95 -7.08 7.14
N ASN A 132 -15.68 -6.04 7.94
CA ASN A 132 -16.72 -5.24 8.62
C ASN A 132 -17.44 -4.24 7.67
N ARG A 133 -17.62 -4.61 6.41
CA ARG A 133 -18.24 -3.80 5.35
C ARG A 133 -19.73 -4.09 5.16
#